data_AF-A0A6J4IDQ8-F1
#
_entry.id   AF-A0A6J4IDQ8-F1
#
_cell.length_a   1.000
_cell.length_b   1.000
_cell.length_c   1.000
_cell.angle_alpha   90.00
_cell.angle_beta   90.00
_cell.angle_gamma   90.00
#
_symmetry.space_group_name_H-M   'P 1'
#
loop_
_entity.id
_entity.type
_entity.pdbx_description
1 polymer ?
#
loop_
_entity_poly.entity_id
_entity_poly.type
_entity_poly.pdbx_seq_one_letter_code
_entity_poly.pdbx_strand_id
1 'polypeptide(L)' 'MTLRETAPALRQIVGAAIVDSLSRPTALLVARRTAPEQFAGMWEFPGGKVESGESCTDALHRELREELGVDVSLGA' A
#
# COMPACT_ATOMS: atom_id res chain seq x y z
N MET A 1 13.91 -38.23 -5.14
CA MET A 1 13.49 -36.98 -5.82
C MET A 1 12.97 -36.05 -4.73
N THR A 2 13.84 -35.23 -4.17
CA THR A 2 13.52 -34.38 -3.01
C THR A 2 12.80 -33.13 -3.52
N LEU A 3 11.53 -32.96 -3.17
CA LEU A 3 10.81 -31.71 -3.41
C LEU A 3 11.51 -30.63 -2.60
N ARG A 4 12.17 -29.68 -3.29
CA ARG A 4 12.62 -28.44 -2.64
C ARG A 4 11.38 -27.61 -2.39
N GLU A 5 11.02 -27.46 -1.13
CA GLU A 5 10.05 -26.47 -0.68
C GLU A 5 10.63 -25.09 -0.99
N THR A 6 10.11 -24.43 -2.03
CA THR A 6 10.52 -23.06 -2.36
C THR A 6 10.04 -22.14 -1.25
N ALA A 7 10.97 -21.42 -0.64
CA ALA A 7 10.64 -20.35 0.30
C ALA A 7 9.61 -19.41 -0.33
N PRO A 8 8.62 -18.91 0.46
CA PRO A 8 7.59 -18.04 -0.08
C PRO A 8 8.24 -16.82 -0.73
N ALA A 9 7.83 -16.51 -1.96
CA ALA A 9 8.35 -15.36 -2.69
C ALA A 9 8.05 -14.09 -1.91
N LEU A 10 9.10 -13.35 -1.53
CA LEU A 10 8.95 -12.04 -0.91
C LEU A 10 8.22 -11.12 -1.90
N ARG A 11 7.15 -10.47 -1.41
CA ARG A 11 6.37 -9.50 -2.18
C ARG A 11 6.69 -8.12 -1.67
N GLN A 12 7.06 -7.23 -2.59
CA GLN A 12 7.25 -5.82 -2.27
C GLN A 12 5.90 -5.10 -2.26
N ILE A 13 5.64 -4.36 -1.18
CA ILE A 13 4.40 -3.63 -0.93
C ILE A 13 4.76 -2.15 -0.72
N VAL A 14 3.89 -1.26 -1.17
CA VAL A 14 3.96 0.17 -0.90
C VAL A 14 2.70 0.60 -0.14
N GLY A 15 2.84 1.60 0.73
CA GLY A 15 1.72 2.21 1.43
C GLY A 15 1.94 3.70 1.58
N ALA A 16 0.87 4.49 1.44
CA ALA A 16 0.93 5.94 1.55
C ALA A 16 0.47 6.42 2.93
N ALA A 17 1.30 7.24 3.57
CA ALA A 17 0.87 8.08 4.68
C ALA A 17 0.34 9.41 4.12
N ILE A 18 -0.96 9.49 3.89
CA ILE A 18 -1.61 10.70 3.36
C ILE A 18 -2.10 11.55 4.53
N VAL A 19 -1.53 12.75 4.67
CA VAL A 19 -1.77 13.66 5.78
C VAL A 19 -2.42 14.97 5.31
N ASP A 20 -3.11 15.65 6.22
CA ASP A 20 -3.72 16.96 5.98
C ASP A 20 -2.68 18.09 5.79
N SER A 21 -1.47 17.92 6.34
CA SER A 21 -0.36 18.85 6.19
C SER A 21 0.98 18.13 6.29
N LEU A 22 1.87 18.36 5.32
CA LEU A 22 3.24 17.80 5.35
C LEU A 22 4.11 18.44 6.45
N SER A 23 3.92 19.72 6.75
CA SER A 23 4.75 20.44 7.72
C SER A 23 4.30 20.20 9.17
N ARG A 24 3.01 19.90 9.37
CA ARG A 24 2.42 19.68 10.70
C ARG A 24 1.18 18.80 10.60
N PRO A 25 1.34 17.49 10.40
CA PRO A 25 0.23 16.57 10.22
C PRO A 25 -0.61 16.50 11.51
N THR A 26 -1.93 16.56 11.36
CA THR A 26 -2.90 16.38 12.46
C THR A 26 -3.88 15.24 12.19
N ALA A 27 -4.04 14.85 10.92
CA ALA A 27 -4.85 13.72 10.51
C ALA A 27 -4.10 12.86 9.49
N LEU A 28 -4.48 11.58 9.44
CA LEU A 28 -3.93 10.58 8.53
C LEU A 28 -5.07 9.79 7.91
N LEU A 29 -5.09 9.69 6.59
CA LEU A 29 -6.06 8.88 5.88
C LEU A 29 -5.68 7.40 6.00
N VAL A 30 -6.64 6.58 6.44
CA VAL A 30 -6.53 5.13 6.57
C VAL A 30 -7.81 4.47 6.08
N ALA A 31 -7.69 3.24 5.55
CA ALA A 31 -8.84 2.40 5.20
C ALA A 31 -9.12 1.40 6.31
N ARG A 32 -10.40 1.08 6.53
CA ARG A 32 -10.81 0.01 7.43
C ARG A 32 -10.99 -1.27 6.65
N ARG A 33 -10.21 -2.30 6.97
CA ARG A 33 -10.26 -3.60 6.30
C ARG A 33 -11.63 -4.24 6.49
N THR A 34 -12.20 -4.75 5.41
CA THR A 34 -13.43 -5.57 5.45
C THR A 34 -13.12 -7.07 5.39
N ALA A 35 -11.93 -7.44 4.90
CA ALA A 35 -11.48 -8.82 4.74
C ALA A 35 -9.95 -8.92 4.68
N PRO A 36 -9.35 -10.12 4.83
CA PRO A 36 -9.96 -11.36 5.34
C PRO A 36 -10.34 -11.21 6.83
N GLU A 37 -11.17 -12.14 7.34
CA GLU A 37 -11.79 -12.05 8.69
C GLU A 37 -10.80 -11.75 9.82
N GLN A 38 -9.63 -12.41 9.81
CA GLN A 38 -8.57 -12.20 10.79
C GLN A 38 -8.03 -10.76 10.86
N PHE A 39 -8.24 -9.95 9.82
CA PHE A 39 -7.84 -8.55 9.74
C PHE A 39 -9.03 -7.60 9.60
N ALA A 40 -10.27 -8.12 9.57
CA ALA A 40 -11.46 -7.30 9.40
C ALA A 40 -11.60 -6.32 10.59
N GLY A 41 -11.93 -5.08 10.28
CA GLY A 41 -12.06 -4.00 11.25
C GLY A 41 -10.75 -3.31 11.64
N MET A 42 -9.59 -3.86 11.26
CA MET A 42 -8.28 -3.22 11.45
C MET A 42 -8.07 -2.08 10.45
N TRP A 43 -7.13 -1.20 10.75
CA TRP A 43 -6.74 -0.09 9.89
C TRP A 43 -5.56 -0.45 9.00
N GLU A 44 -5.55 0.09 7.78
CA GLU A 44 -4.45 -0.03 6.83
C GLU A 44 -4.18 1.28 6.09
N PHE A 45 -2.98 1.39 5.54
CA PHE A 45 -2.66 2.45 4.60
C PHE A 45 -3.21 2.13 3.22
N PRO A 46 -3.65 3.14 2.46
CA PRO A 46 -3.87 3.00 1.03
C PRO A 46 -2.57 2.61 0.31
N GLY A 47 -2.68 1.77 -0.71
CA GLY A 47 -1.53 1.24 -1.44
C GLY A 47 -1.63 -0.26 -1.66
N GLY A 48 -0.60 -0.85 -2.27
CA GLY A 48 -0.69 -2.21 -2.72
C GLY A 48 0.63 -2.81 -3.15
N LYS A 49 0.54 -3.79 -4.04
CA LYS A 49 1.69 -4.58 -4.48
C LYS A 49 2.46 -3.82 -5.55
N VAL A 50 3.78 -3.93 -5.50
CA VAL A 50 4.62 -3.51 -6.63
C VAL A 50 4.58 -4.62 -7.66
N GLU A 51 4.16 -4.27 -8.89
CA GLU A 51 4.11 -5.20 -10.01
C GLU A 51 5.49 -5.35 -10.68
N SER A 52 5.68 -6.45 -11.40
CA SER A 52 6.96 -6.76 -12.04
C SER A 52 7.36 -5.68 -13.06
N GLY A 53 8.54 -5.08 -12.87
CA GLY A 53 9.07 -4.05 -13.76
C GLY A 53 8.61 -2.63 -13.43
N GLU A 54 7.80 -2.46 -12.39
CA GLU A 54 7.33 -1.16 -11.90
C GLU A 54 8.25 -0.62 -10.79
N SER A 55 8.42 0.71 -10.70
CA SER A 55 9.09 1.33 -9.55
C SER A 55 8.12 1.43 -8.36
N CYS A 56 8.64 1.55 -7.13
CA CYS A 56 7.78 1.75 -5.96
C CYS A 56 6.92 3.02 -6.06
N THR A 57 7.46 4.08 -6.64
CA THR A 57 6.76 5.35 -6.83
C THR A 57 5.63 5.21 -7.84
N ASP A 58 5.88 4.53 -8.96
CA ASP A 58 4.86 4.30 -9.99
C ASP A 58 3.74 3.40 -9.45
N ALA A 59 4.11 2.33 -8.73
CA ALA A 59 3.16 1.44 -8.06
C ALA A 59 2.29 2.22 -7.08
N LEU A 60 2.88 3.07 -6.23
CA LEU A 60 2.12 3.86 -5.27
C LEU A 60 1.14 4.81 -5.96
N HIS A 61 1.57 5.51 -7.01
CA HIS A 61 0.68 6.39 -7.76
C HIS A 61 -0.44 5.64 -8.50
N ARG A 62 -0.18 4.43 -9.02
CA ARG A 62 -1.20 3.59 -9.65
C ARG A 62 -2.24 3.14 -8.61
N GLU A 63 -1.79 2.55 -7.51
CA GLU A 63 -2.68 2.04 -6.44
C GLU A 63 -3.57 3.15 -5.89
N LEU A 64 -3.04 4.34 -5.60
CA LEU A 64 -3.83 5.45 -5.08
C LEU A 64 -4.87 5.98 -6.09
N ARG A 65 -4.59 5.91 -7.39
CA ARG A 65 -5.60 6.23 -8.42
C ARG A 65 -6.70 5.18 -8.47
N GLU A 66 -6.34 3.90 -8.40
CA GLU A 66 -7.29 2.79 -8.48
C GLU A 66 -8.20 2.71 -7.25
N GLU A 67 -7.64 2.87 -6.05
CA GLU A 67 -8.38 2.72 -4.79
C GLU A 67 -9.16 3.97 -4.38
N LEU A 68 -8.56 5.15 -4.57
CA LEU A 68 -9.08 6.41 -4.05
C LEU A 68 -9.47 7.42 -5.14
N GLY A 69 -9.08 7.20 -6.40
CA GLY A 69 -9.37 8.12 -7.50
C GLY A 69 -8.60 9.44 -7.42
N VAL A 70 -7.43 9.47 -6.77
CA VAL A 70 -6.65 10.69 -6.55
C VAL A 70 -5.27 10.65 -7.20
N ASP A 71 -4.81 11.82 -7.66
CA ASP A 71 -3.41 12.08 -7.97
C ASP A 71 -2.74 12.70 -6.74
N VAL A 72 -1.56 12.20 -6.36
CA VAL A 72 -0.81 12.71 -5.21
C VAL A 72 0.58 13.19 -5.62
N SER A 73 1.11 14.14 -4.85
CA SER A 73 2.53 14.49 -4.88
C SER A 73 3.19 13.92 -3.62
N LEU A 74 4.32 13.26 -3.78
CA LEU A 74 5.08 12.76 -2.63
C LEU A 74 5.66 13.91 -1.81
N GLY A 75 5.62 13.78 -0.49
CA GLY A 75 6.31 14.70 0.41
C GLY A 75 7.82 14.67 0.18
N ALA A 76 8.46 15.84 0.25
CA ALA A 76 9.91 16.01 0.14
C ALA A 76 10.62 15.78 1.48
#